data_AF-A0A850UD49-F1
#
_entry.id   AF-A0A850UD49-F1
#
_cell.length_a   1.000
_cell.length_b   1.000
_cell.length_c   1.000
_cell.angle_alpha   90.00
_cell.angle_beta   90.00
_cell.angle_gamma   90.00
#
_symmetry.space_group_name_H-M   'P 1'
#
loop_
_entity.id
_entity.type
_entity.pdbx_description
1 polymer ?
#
loop_
_entity_poly.entity_id
_entity_poly.type
_entity_poly.pdbx_seq_one_letter_code
_entity_poly.pdbx_strand_id
1 'polypeptide(L)'
;LGEGLGAKETPQQRYHRLQHEVQELVRDVEQIQSMVKESAAEEELTPMALARQVEGLKQQLVSSHLEKLLGPAAAIDFADPDGAVAKRLLQQLEVAKCSKAAPGKIPTKAPAPTGDAVTFELYWRPEQDQFAQTAKVS
;
A
#
# COMPACT_ATOMS: atom_id res chain seq x y z
N LEU A 1 22.00 -64.12 -6.02
CA LEU A 1 23.47 -63.99 -5.93
C LEU A 1 24.00 -63.77 -7.33
N GLY A 2 24.30 -62.52 -7.67
CA GLY A 2 24.74 -62.13 -9.02
C GLY A 2 25.75 -60.98 -8.97
N GLU A 3 26.62 -60.97 -7.98
CA GLU A 3 27.81 -60.12 -7.97
C GLU A 3 28.87 -60.79 -8.86
N GLY A 4 28.88 -60.38 -10.13
CA GLY A 4 29.88 -60.79 -11.11
C GLY A 4 31.00 -59.76 -11.24
N LEU A 5 31.85 -59.64 -10.22
CA LEU A 5 33.18 -59.02 -10.34
C LEU A 5 34.02 -59.85 -11.33
N GLY A 6 34.06 -59.45 -12.61
CA GLY A 6 35.06 -59.99 -13.55
C GLY A 6 34.69 -60.13 -15.03
N ALA A 7 33.40 -60.05 -15.41
CA ALA A 7 33.01 -60.08 -16.83
C ALA A 7 32.60 -58.67 -17.29
N LYS A 8 33.20 -58.16 -18.36
CA LYS A 8 32.74 -56.90 -18.98
C LYS A 8 31.25 -57.05 -19.29
N GLU A 9 30.41 -56.18 -18.74
CA GLU A 9 28.96 -56.17 -18.98
C GLU A 9 28.66 -56.30 -20.48
N THR A 10 27.65 -57.09 -20.82
CA THR A 10 27.12 -57.10 -22.18
C THR A 10 26.49 -55.74 -22.51
N PRO A 11 26.46 -55.31 -23.80
CA PRO A 11 25.80 -54.06 -24.18
C PRO A 11 24.34 -53.99 -23.70
N GLN A 12 23.61 -55.11 -23.73
CA GLN A 12 22.23 -55.19 -23.24
C GLN A 12 22.13 -54.99 -21.72
N GLN A 13 23.03 -55.58 -20.93
CA GLN A 13 23.04 -55.36 -19.47
C GLN A 13 23.36 -53.90 -19.13
N ARG A 14 24.33 -53.29 -19.82
CA ARG A 14 24.62 -51.85 -19.67
C ARG A 14 23.41 -50.98 -19.93
N TYR A 15 22.67 -51.28 -20.99
CA TYR A 15 21.48 -50.51 -21.35
C TYR A 15 20.43 -50.54 -20.23
N HIS A 16 20.11 -51.72 -19.69
CA HIS A 16 19.13 -51.83 -18.61
C HIS A 16 19.61 -51.16 -17.32
N ARG A 17 20.89 -51.33 -16.95
CA ARG A 17 21.49 -50.63 -15.79
C ARG A 17 21.39 -49.12 -15.97
N LEU A 18 21.81 -48.59 -17.11
CA LEU A 18 21.80 -47.17 -17.39
C LEU A 18 20.36 -46.62 -17.45
N GLN A 19 19.39 -47.38 -17.97
CA GLN A 19 17.98 -46.99 -17.95
C GLN A 19 17.46 -46.83 -16.51
N HIS A 20 17.79 -47.78 -15.63
CA HIS A 20 17.42 -47.69 -14.22
C HIS A 20 18.11 -46.51 -13.54
N GLU A 21 19.41 -46.33 -13.74
CA GLU A 21 20.16 -45.20 -13.18
C GLU A 21 19.61 -43.85 -13.66
N VAL A 22 19.22 -43.73 -14.93
CA VAL A 22 18.59 -42.52 -15.46
C VAL A 22 17.21 -42.29 -14.83
N GLN A 23 16.39 -43.34 -14.65
CA GLN A 23 15.10 -43.20 -13.97
C GLN A 23 15.25 -42.81 -12.50
N GLU A 24 16.22 -43.39 -11.79
CA GLU A 24 16.53 -42.99 -10.41
C GLU A 24 16.99 -41.54 -10.35
N LEU A 25 17.90 -41.15 -11.23
CA LEU A 25 18.38 -39.78 -11.31
C LEU A 25 17.25 -38.77 -11.60
N VAL A 26 16.32 -39.10 -12.49
CA VAL A 26 15.14 -38.25 -12.75
C VAL A 26 14.31 -38.07 -11.49
N ARG A 27 14.05 -39.17 -10.76
CA ARG A 27 13.26 -39.15 -9.53
C ARG A 27 13.94 -38.35 -8.42
N ASP A 28 15.26 -38.51 -8.28
CA ASP A 28 16.07 -37.79 -7.30
C ASP A 28 16.08 -36.29 -7.60
N VAL A 29 16.18 -35.90 -8.88
CA VAL A 29 16.11 -34.49 -9.29
C VAL A 29 14.74 -33.90 -9.01
N GLU A 30 13.64 -34.63 -9.28
CA GLU A 30 12.29 -34.18 -8.95
C GLU A 30 12.11 -33.97 -7.44
N GLN A 31 12.64 -34.90 -6.62
CA GLN A 31 12.60 -34.81 -5.16
C GLN A 31 13.44 -33.65 -4.63
N ILE A 32 14.63 -33.42 -5.18
CA ILE A 32 15.46 -32.26 -4.84
C ILE A 32 14.71 -30.97 -5.20
N GLN A 33 14.07 -30.92 -6.38
CA GLN A 33 13.31 -29.75 -6.80
C GLN A 33 12.12 -29.46 -5.88
N SER A 34 11.41 -30.48 -5.40
CA SER A 34 10.29 -30.29 -4.46
C SER A 34 10.79 -29.76 -3.11
N MET A 35 11.86 -30.35 -2.55
CA MET A 35 12.45 -29.90 -1.29
C MET A 35 12.98 -28.46 -1.37
N VAL A 36 13.59 -28.08 -2.49
CA VAL A 36 14.07 -26.70 -2.69
C VAL A 36 12.91 -25.71 -2.76
N LYS A 37 11.79 -26.06 -3.40
CA LYS A 37 10.59 -25.20 -3.44
C LYS A 37 9.98 -25.00 -2.04
N GLU A 38 9.90 -26.05 -1.24
CA GLU A 38 9.40 -25.99 0.14
C GLU A 38 10.35 -25.18 1.04
N SER A 39 11.67 -25.42 0.93
CA SER A 39 12.67 -24.67 1.69
C SER A 39 12.73 -23.20 1.31
N ALA A 40 12.53 -22.84 0.03
CA ALA A 40 12.46 -21.45 -0.40
C ALA A 40 11.23 -20.74 0.18
N ALA A 41 10.09 -21.44 0.29
CA ALA A 41 8.89 -20.89 0.92
C ALA A 41 9.06 -20.71 2.44
N GLU A 42 9.79 -21.59 3.12
CA GLU A 42 10.18 -21.41 4.52
C GLU A 42 11.19 -20.26 4.70
N GLU A 43 12.10 -20.05 3.75
CA GLU A 43 13.08 -18.95 3.80
C GLU A 43 12.40 -17.57 3.67
N GLU A 44 11.30 -17.47 2.90
CA GLU A 44 10.48 -16.24 2.84
C GLU A 44 9.76 -15.93 4.16
N LEU A 45 9.50 -16.94 5.00
CA LEU A 45 8.94 -16.78 6.35
C LEU A 45 10.02 -16.36 7.36
N THR A 46 10.74 -15.29 7.03
CA THR A 46 11.71 -14.71 7.97
C THR A 46 11.00 -14.22 9.24
N PRO A 47 11.62 -14.38 10.44
CA PRO A 47 11.07 -13.87 11.69
C PRO A 47 10.74 -12.37 11.64
N MET A 48 11.49 -11.59 10.86
CA MET A 48 11.24 -10.16 10.68
C MET A 48 10.03 -9.86 9.79
N ALA A 49 9.73 -10.68 8.78
CA ALA A 49 8.50 -10.56 8.00
C ALA A 49 7.27 -10.84 8.87
N LEU A 50 7.33 -11.88 9.71
CA LEU A 50 6.25 -12.19 10.65
C LEU A 50 6.06 -11.07 11.69
N ALA A 51 7.16 -10.53 12.24
CA ALA A 51 7.10 -9.40 13.17
C ALA A 51 6.41 -8.16 12.55
N ARG A 52 6.71 -7.84 11.28
CA ARG A 52 6.04 -6.75 10.56
C ARG A 52 4.54 -6.99 10.36
N GLN A 53 4.15 -8.24 10.04
CA GLN A 53 2.73 -8.58 9.93
C GLN A 53 2.01 -8.42 11.27
N VAL A 54 2.61 -8.88 12.37
CA VAL A 54 2.06 -8.73 13.72
C VAL A 54 1.96 -7.25 14.12
N GLU A 55 2.95 -6.44 13.80
CA GLU A 55 2.90 -5.00 14.05
C GLU A 55 1.79 -4.31 13.26
N GLY A 56 1.61 -4.67 11.98
CA GLY A 56 0.49 -4.20 11.16
C GLY A 56 -0.87 -4.57 11.75
N LEU A 57 -1.04 -5.82 12.19
CA LEU A 57 -2.26 -6.27 12.85
C LEU A 57 -2.52 -5.54 14.17
N LYS A 58 -1.48 -5.29 14.97
CA LYS A 58 -1.59 -4.48 16.20
C LYS A 58 -2.10 -3.07 15.87
N GLN A 59 -1.53 -2.44 14.83
CA GLN A 59 -1.94 -1.10 14.43
C GLN A 59 -3.41 -1.07 13.99
N GLN A 60 -3.86 -2.06 13.20
CA GLN A 60 -5.27 -2.16 12.80
C GLN A 60 -6.21 -2.35 13.98
N LEU A 61 -5.83 -3.19 14.95
CA LEU A 61 -6.62 -3.42 16.16
C LEU A 61 -6.76 -2.13 16.98
N VAL A 62 -5.65 -1.41 17.18
CA VAL A 62 -5.65 -0.12 17.89
C VAL A 62 -6.53 0.89 17.16
N SER A 63 -6.39 1.02 15.85
CA SER A 63 -7.22 1.94 15.05
C SER A 63 -8.71 1.61 15.16
N SER A 64 -9.09 0.33 15.06
CA SER A 64 -10.50 -0.09 15.21
C SER A 64 -11.04 0.18 16.62
N HIS A 65 -10.21 -0.02 17.65
CA HIS A 65 -10.60 0.32 19.00
C HIS A 65 -10.76 1.83 19.19
N LEU A 66 -9.86 2.63 18.61
CA LEU A 66 -9.91 4.08 18.63
C LEU A 66 -11.18 4.61 17.96
N GLU A 67 -11.57 4.03 16.81
CA GLU A 67 -12.81 4.36 16.10
C GLU A 67 -14.06 4.06 16.94
N LYS A 68 -14.07 2.95 17.70
CA LYS A 68 -15.17 2.63 18.64
C LYS A 68 -15.26 3.62 19.80
N LEU A 69 -14.12 4.09 20.32
CA LEU A 69 -14.08 5.04 21.44
C LEU A 69 -14.46 6.45 21.02
N LEU A 70 -13.95 6.91 19.87
CA LEU A 70 -14.17 8.27 19.37
C LEU A 70 -15.48 8.39 18.59
N GLY A 71 -15.98 7.29 18.05
CA GLY A 71 -17.16 7.24 17.20
C GLY A 71 -16.85 7.56 15.73
N PRO A 72 -17.74 7.16 14.81
CA PRO A 72 -17.51 7.21 13.36
C PRO A 72 -17.42 8.63 12.75
N ALA A 73 -17.73 9.66 13.53
CA ALA A 73 -17.72 11.05 13.08
C ALA A 73 -16.59 11.91 13.70
N ALA A 74 -15.70 11.30 14.49
CA ALA A 74 -14.60 12.03 15.11
C ALA A 74 -13.50 12.33 14.10
N ALA A 75 -13.52 13.54 13.54
CA ALA A 75 -12.41 14.07 12.75
C ALA A 75 -11.31 14.54 13.70
N ILE A 76 -10.20 13.79 13.78
CA ILE A 76 -9.00 14.20 14.50
C ILE A 76 -8.09 14.93 13.53
N ASP A 77 -7.99 16.25 13.67
CA ASP A 77 -6.97 17.04 13.00
C ASP A 77 -5.80 17.27 13.95
N PHE A 78 -4.67 16.61 13.67
CA PHE A 78 -3.44 16.79 14.46
C PHE A 78 -2.74 18.13 14.17
N ALA A 79 -3.07 18.81 13.07
CA ALA A 79 -2.50 20.12 12.73
C ALA A 79 -3.23 21.27 13.44
N ASP A 80 -4.52 21.11 13.74
CA ASP A 80 -5.33 22.08 14.50
C ASP A 80 -6.26 21.39 15.53
N PRO A 81 -5.72 20.87 16.65
CA PRO A 81 -6.49 20.09 17.61
C PRO A 81 -7.62 20.88 18.28
N ASP A 82 -7.46 22.20 18.44
CA ASP A 82 -8.45 23.08 19.07
C ASP A 82 -9.36 23.81 18.06
N GLY A 83 -9.14 23.60 16.76
CA GLY A 83 -9.78 24.37 15.69
C GLY A 83 -9.45 25.87 15.76
N ALA A 84 -8.31 26.25 16.35
CA ALA A 84 -7.94 27.63 16.62
C ALA A 84 -7.59 28.39 15.33
N VAL A 85 -6.98 27.71 14.36
CA VAL A 85 -6.66 28.29 13.05
C VAL A 85 -7.96 28.55 12.29
N ALA A 86 -8.88 27.59 12.29
CA ALA A 86 -10.19 27.75 11.67
C ALA A 86 -10.97 28.93 12.28
N LYS A 87 -11.03 29.01 13.62
CA LYS A 87 -11.68 30.12 14.35
C LYS A 87 -11.05 31.47 14.05
N ARG A 88 -9.71 31.54 14.03
CA ARG A 88 -8.97 32.77 13.71
C ARG A 88 -9.26 33.23 12.29
N LEU A 89 -9.26 32.31 11.32
CA LEU A 89 -9.54 32.63 9.93
C LEU A 89 -10.96 33.18 9.76
N LEU A 90 -11.96 32.56 10.41
CA LEU A 90 -13.34 33.06 10.41
C LEU A 90 -13.43 34.47 10.98
N GLN A 91 -12.78 34.75 12.11
CA GLN A 91 -12.75 36.09 12.72
C GLN A 91 -12.07 37.12 11.80
N GLN A 92 -10.95 36.76 11.18
CA GLN A 92 -10.23 37.65 10.25
C GLN A 92 -11.11 38.00 9.03
N LEU A 93 -11.89 37.03 8.52
CA LEU A 93 -12.84 37.26 7.44
C LEU A 93 -14.01 38.16 7.87
N GLU A 94 -14.52 38.01 9.09
CA GLU A 94 -15.56 38.88 9.64
C GLU A 94 -15.09 40.33 9.77
N VAL A 95 -13.88 40.55 10.29
CA VAL A 95 -13.26 41.88 10.39
C VAL A 95 -13.09 42.52 9.01
N ALA A 96 -12.57 41.77 8.04
CA ALA A 96 -12.41 42.23 6.66
C ALA A 96 -13.77 42.48 5.94
N LYS A 97 -14.84 41.81 6.37
CA LYS A 97 -16.21 42.06 5.86
C LYS A 97 -16.79 43.36 6.41
N CYS A 98 -16.55 43.67 7.69
CA CYS A 98 -16.99 44.91 8.32
C CYS A 98 -16.24 46.15 7.80
N SER A 99 -14.99 46.03 7.36
CA SER A 99 -14.22 47.16 6.81
C SER A 99 -14.63 47.57 5.39
N LYS A 100 -15.37 46.73 4.65
CA LYS A 100 -15.73 46.93 3.23
C LYS A 100 -17.16 47.43 2.96
N ALA A 101 -17.86 47.99 3.94
CA ALA A 101 -19.19 48.58 3.73
C ALA A 101 -19.14 49.95 2.99
N ALA A 102 -18.65 49.96 1.74
CA ALA A 102 -18.89 51.02 0.77
C ALA A 102 -18.91 50.41 -0.66
N PRO A 103 -19.98 50.59 -1.45
CA PRO A 103 -20.11 49.93 -2.75
C PRO A 103 -19.33 50.71 -3.82
N GLY A 104 -18.43 50.05 -4.55
CA GLY A 104 -17.71 50.75 -5.62
C GLY A 104 -16.77 49.93 -6.48
N LYS A 105 -17.32 49.39 -7.58
CA LYS A 105 -16.73 49.16 -8.91
C LYS A 105 -15.50 48.23 -9.07
N ILE A 106 -15.71 47.25 -9.95
CA ILE A 106 -14.71 46.44 -10.66
C ILE A 106 -13.71 47.36 -11.38
N PRO A 107 -12.40 47.04 -11.37
CA PRO A 107 -11.72 46.92 -12.65
C PRO A 107 -10.76 45.73 -12.76
N THR A 108 -10.66 45.29 -14.00
CA THR A 108 -9.75 44.31 -14.60
C THR A 108 -8.28 44.69 -14.38
N LYS A 109 -7.45 43.64 -14.28
CA LYS A 109 -5.97 43.60 -14.32
C LYS A 109 -5.25 43.68 -12.97
N ALA A 110 -4.34 42.72 -12.80
CA ALA A 110 -3.63 42.36 -11.56
C ALA A 110 -2.99 43.56 -10.83
N PRO A 111 -3.13 43.61 -9.49
CA PRO A 111 -2.29 44.48 -8.66
C PRO A 111 -1.40 43.73 -7.66
N ALA A 112 -0.24 44.33 -7.40
CA ALA A 112 0.70 44.03 -6.32
C ALA A 112 0.03 44.16 -4.93
N PRO A 113 0.62 43.59 -3.85
CA PRO A 113 -0.10 43.32 -2.61
C PRO A 113 -0.30 44.60 -1.80
N THR A 114 -1.45 45.25 -1.96
CA THR A 114 -1.99 46.19 -0.99
C THR A 114 -2.66 45.40 0.13
N GLY A 115 -2.18 45.60 1.36
CA GLY A 115 -2.38 44.73 2.53
C GLY A 115 -3.78 44.65 3.16
N ASP A 116 -4.85 44.70 2.36
CA ASP A 116 -6.23 44.44 2.85
C ASP A 116 -7.14 43.84 1.76
N ALA A 117 -6.57 42.94 0.92
CA ALA A 117 -7.31 42.19 -0.08
C ALA A 117 -7.43 40.72 0.35
N VAL A 118 -8.66 40.24 0.54
CA VAL A 118 -8.95 38.82 0.75
C VAL A 118 -9.08 38.15 -0.60
N THR A 119 -8.15 37.26 -0.94
CA THR A 119 -8.18 36.46 -2.17
C THR A 119 -8.51 35.01 -1.81
N PHE A 120 -9.56 34.47 -2.41
CA PHE A 120 -9.90 33.05 -2.31
C PHE A 120 -9.50 32.36 -3.62
N GLU A 121 -8.52 31.46 -3.56
CA GLU A 121 -8.13 30.64 -4.71
C GLU A 121 -8.69 29.23 -4.54
N LEU A 122 -9.60 28.83 -5.41
CA LEU A 122 -10.18 27.50 -5.44
C LEU A 122 -9.64 26.76 -6.66
N TYR A 123 -8.82 25.73 -6.42
CA TYR A 123 -8.38 24.81 -7.46
C TYR A 123 -9.22 23.54 -7.37
N TRP A 124 -10.07 23.28 -8.37
CA TRP A 124 -10.99 22.14 -8.39
C TRP A 124 -10.96 21.41 -9.75
N ARG A 125 -11.06 20.07 -9.75
CA ARG A 125 -11.11 19.23 -10.97
C ARG A 125 -12.44 18.46 -11.06
N PRO A 126 -13.51 19.09 -11.57
CA PRO A 126 -14.85 18.54 -11.50
C PRO A 126 -15.06 17.26 -12.32
N GLU A 127 -14.35 17.08 -13.45
CA GLU A 127 -14.49 15.88 -14.28
C GLU A 127 -13.98 14.61 -13.58
N GLN A 128 -12.92 14.72 -12.78
CA GLN A 128 -12.31 13.58 -12.11
C GLN A 128 -13.19 13.07 -10.96
N ASP A 129 -13.80 13.98 -10.20
CA ASP A 129 -14.73 13.63 -9.12
C ASP A 129 -16.07 13.11 -9.65
N GLN A 130 -16.59 13.69 -10.74
CA GLN A 130 -17.81 13.21 -11.36
C GLN A 130 -17.62 11.79 -11.91
N PHE A 131 -16.51 11.53 -12.60
CA PHE A 131 -16.15 10.19 -13.06
C PHE A 131 -16.00 9.20 -11.88
N ALA A 132 -15.33 9.59 -10.80
CA ALA A 132 -15.17 8.75 -9.62
C ALA A 132 -16.49 8.43 -8.89
N GLN A 133 -17.47 9.34 -8.93
CA GLN A 133 -18.81 9.07 -8.38
C GLN A 133 -19.62 8.15 -9.28
N THR A 134 -19.65 8.40 -10.60
CA THR A 134 -20.41 7.56 -11.53
C THR A 134 -19.86 6.13 -11.63
N ALA A 135 -18.53 5.97 -11.52
CA ALA A 135 -17.87 4.67 -11.52
C ALA A 135 -18.09 3.84 -10.24
N LYS A 136 -18.45 4.46 -9.10
CA LYS A 136 -18.78 3.74 -7.85
C LYS A 136 -20.22 3.22 -7.83
N VAL A 137 -21.07 3.74 -8.70
CA VAL A 137 -22.52 3.46 -8.75
C VAL A 137 -22.89 2.56 -9.95
N SER A 138 -22.01 2.45 -10.94
CA SER A 138 -22.13 1.54 -12.09
C SER A 138 -21.47 0.19 -11.81
#